data_AF-A0A7X8MPQ2-F1
#
_entry.id   AF-A0A7X8MPQ2-F1
#
_cell.length_a   1.000
_cell.length_b   1.000
_cell.length_c   1.000
_cell.angle_alpha   90.00
_cell.angle_beta   90.00
_cell.angle_gamma   90.00
#
_symmetry.space_group_name_H-M   'P 1'
#
loop_
_entity.id
_entity.type
_entity.pdbx_description
1 polymer ?
#
loop_
_entity_poly.entity_id
_entity_poly.type
_entity_poly.pdbx_seq_one_letter_code
_entity_poly.pdbx_strand_id
1 'polypeptide(L)'
;HQWKDVKATYLGKKDDTYGLWYFIIDGGEDPLNHYNKIGKDFKFAVKYTKASGEVYWDNNGGNDYCITGGYWGNYSRNILGTSNVTLSNAYLIKGRDSLSGQIVVKDLAYEKDIKVRYSYDNWTTFKETSAKYNFTERNGVEIWSFEDNIPSDAEQVKFAISYTVNGKTYWDNNFNENYTMNLGDSLGFPGLK
;
A
#
# COMPACT_ATOMS: atom_id res chain seq x y z
N HIS A 1 28.14 8.00 -4.39
CA HIS A 1 26.90 8.36 -3.65
C HIS A 1 27.21 8.29 -2.16
N GLN A 2 26.83 9.31 -1.39
CA GLN A 2 26.97 9.31 0.07
C GLN A 2 25.63 8.90 0.69
N TRP A 3 25.66 7.94 1.62
CA TRP A 3 24.48 7.54 2.38
C TRP A 3 24.29 8.46 3.58
N LYS A 4 23.03 8.81 3.86
CA LYS A 4 22.65 9.60 5.03
C LYS A 4 21.68 8.79 5.88
N ASP A 5 22.05 8.56 7.13
CA ASP A 5 21.17 7.92 8.10
C ASP A 5 20.12 8.93 8.60
N VAL A 6 18.88 8.48 8.65
CA VAL A 6 17.76 9.19 9.27
C VAL A 6 17.10 8.26 10.27
N LYS A 7 16.81 8.79 11.48
CA LYS A 7 16.10 8.02 12.49
C LYS A 7 14.63 7.89 12.12
N ALA A 8 14.10 6.68 12.18
CA ALA A 8 12.67 6.46 12.20
C ALA A 8 12.12 6.68 13.61
N THR A 9 10.94 7.27 13.69
CA THR A 9 10.12 7.42 14.89
C THR A 9 9.20 6.23 15.01
N TYR A 10 9.24 5.57 16.16
CA TYR A 10 8.27 4.54 16.48
C TYR A 10 6.92 5.16 16.74
N LEU A 11 5.89 4.73 16.01
CA LEU A 11 4.53 5.23 16.18
C LEU A 11 3.68 4.36 17.10
N GLY A 12 4.00 3.07 17.23
CA GLY A 12 3.27 2.15 18.10
C GLY A 12 3.37 0.70 17.65
N LYS A 13 2.79 -0.19 18.47
CA LYS A 13 2.58 -1.58 18.07
C LYS A 13 1.27 -1.68 17.32
N LYS A 14 1.26 -2.50 16.28
CA LYS A 14 0.02 -3.04 15.75
C LYS A 14 -0.43 -4.24 16.58
N ASP A 15 0.49 -5.16 16.83
CA ASP A 15 0.32 -6.33 17.69
C ASP A 15 1.66 -6.73 18.34
N ASP A 16 1.73 -7.92 18.95
CA ASP A 16 2.96 -8.43 19.57
C ASP A 16 4.07 -8.78 18.58
N THR A 17 3.75 -8.82 17.28
CA THR A 17 4.64 -9.21 16.18
C THR A 17 5.13 -8.00 15.38
N TYR A 18 4.28 -6.99 15.15
CA TYR A 18 4.54 -5.88 14.24
C TYR A 18 4.50 -4.51 14.94
N GLY A 19 5.52 -3.70 14.67
CA GLY A 19 5.63 -2.31 15.10
C GLY A 19 5.59 -1.35 13.90
N LEU A 20 4.89 -0.23 14.05
CA LEU A 20 4.82 0.81 13.05
C LEU A 20 5.91 1.86 13.30
N TRP A 21 6.65 2.18 12.23
CA TRP A 21 7.71 3.16 12.23
C TRP A 21 7.50 4.16 11.10
N TYR A 22 7.83 5.42 11.39
CA TYR A 22 7.71 6.53 10.46
C TYR A 22 9.03 7.24 10.32
N PHE A 23 9.40 7.63 9.11
CA PHE A 23 10.60 8.44 8.88
C PHE A 23 10.32 9.49 7.81
N ILE A 24 11.02 10.61 7.91
CA ILE A 24 11.09 11.63 6.87
C ILE A 24 12.56 11.83 6.53
N ILE A 25 12.92 11.54 5.29
CA ILE A 25 14.23 11.93 4.78
C ILE A 25 14.02 13.24 4.02
N ASP A 26 14.66 14.30 4.51
CA ASP A 26 14.87 15.49 3.69
C ASP A 26 15.83 15.11 2.55
N GLY A 27 15.28 14.96 1.35
CA GLY A 27 16.01 14.66 0.13
C GLY A 27 16.92 15.80 -0.35
N GLY A 28 16.99 16.91 0.40
CA GLY A 28 17.56 18.18 -0.04
C GLY A 28 16.47 19.07 -0.62
N GLU A 29 16.84 20.05 -1.46
CA GLU A 29 15.87 20.62 -2.42
C GLU A 29 15.11 19.45 -3.01
N ASP A 30 13.77 19.48 -2.93
CA ASP A 30 12.95 18.44 -3.52
C ASP A 30 13.51 18.22 -4.93
N PRO A 31 14.05 17.03 -5.25
CA PRO A 31 14.60 16.78 -6.59
C PRO A 31 13.50 16.92 -7.65
N LEU A 32 12.26 17.14 -7.22
CA LEU A 32 11.04 17.41 -7.95
C LEU A 32 10.59 18.90 -7.89
N ASN A 33 11.36 19.84 -7.32
CA ASN A 33 11.10 21.28 -7.47
C ASN A 33 11.80 21.80 -8.73
N HIS A 34 11.02 22.32 -9.68
CA HIS A 34 11.42 22.85 -11.01
C HIS A 34 11.69 21.84 -12.16
N TYR A 35 10.68 21.71 -13.03
CA TYR A 35 10.67 21.54 -14.51
C TYR A 35 11.70 20.69 -15.31
N ASN A 36 12.67 19.97 -14.75
CA ASN A 36 13.49 19.06 -15.56
C ASN A 36 13.90 17.79 -14.81
N LYS A 37 13.13 16.71 -15.01
CA LYS A 37 13.17 15.49 -14.19
C LYS A 37 13.30 14.23 -15.05
N ILE A 38 14.47 14.05 -15.63
CA ILE A 38 14.88 12.79 -16.26
C ILE A 38 16.00 12.20 -15.40
N GLY A 39 15.81 10.97 -14.90
CA GLY A 39 16.90 10.13 -14.40
C GLY A 39 17.38 10.39 -12.96
N LYS A 40 16.56 10.96 -12.07
CA LYS A 40 16.89 11.05 -10.63
C LYS A 40 16.14 9.97 -9.85
N ASP A 41 16.88 8.98 -9.39
CA ASP A 41 16.37 7.89 -8.55
C ASP A 41 16.72 8.16 -7.09
N PHE A 42 15.74 8.02 -6.19
CA PHE A 42 15.96 8.07 -4.76
C PHE A 42 16.03 6.64 -4.22
N LYS A 43 17.17 6.27 -3.62
CA LYS A 43 17.37 4.96 -3.03
C LYS A 43 17.42 5.00 -1.52
N PHE A 44 16.81 4.01 -0.86
CA PHE A 44 16.89 3.83 0.58
C PHE A 44 16.91 2.35 0.98
N ALA A 45 17.40 2.07 2.18
CA ALA A 45 17.30 0.77 2.84
C ALA A 45 16.91 1.01 4.30
N VAL A 46 16.22 0.04 4.90
CA VAL A 46 15.80 0.15 6.31
C VAL A 46 16.80 -0.59 7.18
N LYS A 47 17.38 0.12 8.15
CA LYS A 47 18.27 -0.45 9.16
C LYS A 47 17.53 -0.62 10.49
N TYR A 48 17.65 -1.80 11.08
CA TYR A 48 17.18 -2.07 12.44
C TYR A 48 18.34 -2.57 13.30
N THR A 49 18.51 -1.99 14.49
CA THR A 49 19.53 -2.39 15.46
C THR A 49 18.83 -2.89 16.72
N LYS A 50 19.08 -4.15 17.10
CA LYS A 50 18.57 -4.71 18.37
C LYS A 50 19.26 -4.05 19.56
N ALA A 51 18.62 -4.14 20.72
CA ALA A 51 19.23 -3.72 21.99
C ALA A 51 20.56 -4.45 22.30
N SER A 52 20.75 -5.66 21.77
CA SER A 52 22.00 -6.42 21.87
C SER A 52 23.14 -5.88 20.99
N GLY A 53 22.88 -4.89 20.13
CA GLY A 53 23.86 -4.32 19.18
C GLY A 53 23.88 -4.99 17.80
N GLU A 54 23.12 -6.07 17.61
CA GLU A 54 23.00 -6.75 16.32
C GLU A 54 22.25 -5.88 15.29
N VAL A 55 22.74 -5.84 14.04
CA VAL A 55 22.22 -4.98 12.97
C VAL A 55 21.63 -5.81 11.85
N TYR A 56 20.43 -5.41 11.42
CA TYR A 56 19.68 -5.99 10.32
C TYR A 56 19.41 -4.92 9.27
N TRP A 57 19.41 -5.35 8.01
CA TRP A 57 19.08 -4.51 6.87
C TRP A 57 17.96 -5.13 6.05
N ASP A 58 16.95 -4.34 5.77
CA ASP A 58 16.03 -4.57 4.67
C ASP A 58 16.42 -3.67 3.51
N ASN A 59 17.18 -4.25 2.58
CA ASN A 59 17.69 -3.62 1.37
C ASN A 59 17.05 -4.24 0.12
N ASN A 60 15.81 -4.73 0.23
CA ASN A 60 15.08 -5.32 -0.91
C ASN A 60 15.88 -6.43 -1.63
N GLY A 61 16.50 -7.32 -0.85
CA GLY A 61 17.33 -8.40 -1.38
C GLY A 61 18.62 -7.93 -2.07
N GLY A 62 19.19 -6.80 -1.63
CA GLY A 62 20.42 -6.21 -2.18
C GLY A 62 20.21 -5.18 -3.29
N ASN A 63 18.97 -4.90 -3.69
CA ASN A 63 18.65 -3.92 -4.74
C ASN A 63 18.42 -2.51 -4.22
N ASP A 64 18.27 -2.37 -2.91
CA ASP A 64 17.69 -1.22 -2.22
C ASP A 64 16.25 -0.92 -2.67
N TYR A 65 15.54 -0.14 -1.87
CA TYR A 65 14.30 0.46 -2.31
C TYR A 65 14.60 1.65 -3.20
N CYS A 66 13.87 1.78 -4.31
CA CYS A 66 14.10 2.83 -5.29
C CYS A 66 12.79 3.51 -5.66
N ILE A 67 12.72 4.82 -5.46
CA ILE A 67 11.67 5.70 -5.99
C ILE A 67 12.26 6.38 -7.22
N THR A 68 11.77 6.03 -8.40
CA THR A 68 12.27 6.60 -9.66
C THR A 68 11.53 7.89 -10.01
N GLY A 69 12.26 8.99 -10.20
CA GLY A 69 11.70 10.22 -10.76
C GLY A 69 11.49 10.10 -12.27
N GLY A 70 10.25 9.95 -12.72
CA GLY A 70 9.90 9.89 -14.14
C GLY A 70 9.29 11.18 -14.72
N TYR A 71 9.23 11.24 -16.05
CA TYR A 71 8.77 12.36 -16.87
C TYR A 71 7.25 12.66 -16.69
N TRP A 72 6.91 13.86 -16.20
CA TRP A 72 5.55 14.35 -15.88
C TRP A 72 4.90 13.71 -14.64
N GLY A 73 4.98 14.42 -13.52
CA GLY A 73 3.89 14.62 -12.55
C GLY A 73 3.33 13.46 -11.72
N ASN A 74 3.37 12.20 -12.14
CA ASN A 74 2.49 11.16 -11.56
C ASN A 74 3.13 9.77 -11.40
N TYR A 75 4.46 9.64 -11.29
CA TYR A 75 5.03 8.35 -10.88
C TYR A 75 4.88 8.19 -9.38
N SER A 76 4.38 7.02 -8.99
CA SER A 76 4.01 6.73 -7.62
C SER A 76 5.18 6.62 -6.66
N ARG A 77 4.81 6.73 -5.39
CA ARG A 77 5.65 6.52 -4.21
C ARG A 77 5.43 5.13 -3.62
N ASN A 78 4.80 4.22 -4.37
CA ASN A 78 4.28 2.96 -3.84
C ASN A 78 5.34 1.86 -3.90
N ILE A 79 6.00 1.59 -2.79
CA ILE A 79 6.96 0.48 -2.68
C ILE A 79 6.39 -0.53 -1.70
N LEU A 80 6.15 -1.76 -2.15
CA LEU A 80 5.48 -2.79 -1.35
C LEU A 80 6.42 -3.58 -0.43
N GLY A 81 7.73 -3.40 -0.50
CA GLY A 81 8.64 -4.16 0.33
C GLY A 81 8.51 -5.66 0.09
N THR A 82 8.28 -6.42 1.15
CA THR A 82 7.99 -7.86 1.09
C THR A 82 6.53 -8.19 0.77
N SER A 83 5.60 -7.25 0.96
CA SER A 83 4.18 -7.42 0.63
C SER A 83 3.97 -7.58 -0.89
N ASN A 84 2.90 -8.26 -1.29
CA ASN A 84 2.55 -8.46 -2.71
C ASN A 84 1.31 -7.67 -3.14
N VAL A 85 0.55 -7.16 -2.17
CA VAL A 85 -0.67 -6.39 -2.36
C VAL A 85 -0.81 -5.41 -1.22
N THR A 86 -1.25 -4.18 -1.49
CA THR A 86 -1.75 -3.29 -0.45
C THR A 86 -2.87 -2.36 -0.93
N LEU A 87 -3.71 -1.90 0.00
CA LEU A 87 -4.65 -0.82 -0.23
C LEU A 87 -3.92 0.53 -0.34
N SER A 88 -4.08 1.22 -1.47
CA SER A 88 -3.59 2.60 -1.64
C SER A 88 -4.55 3.61 -1.03
N ASN A 89 -5.84 3.47 -1.33
CA ASN A 89 -6.90 4.32 -0.81
C ASN A 89 -8.25 3.63 -0.94
N ALA A 90 -9.22 4.04 -0.13
CA ALA A 90 -10.60 3.63 -0.25
C ALA A 90 -11.54 4.77 0.13
N TYR A 91 -12.74 4.74 -0.44
CA TYR A 91 -13.80 5.72 -0.25
C TYR A 91 -15.11 4.99 0.01
N LEU A 92 -15.83 5.44 1.02
CA LEU A 92 -17.20 5.02 1.28
C LEU A 92 -18.13 6.22 1.13
N ILE A 93 -18.65 6.42 -0.07
CA ILE A 93 -19.26 7.70 -0.47
C ILE A 93 -20.72 7.75 -0.03
N LYS A 94 -21.04 8.67 0.88
CA LYS A 94 -22.40 8.96 1.32
C LYS A 94 -23.28 9.42 0.14
N GLY A 95 -24.44 8.78 -0.05
CA GLY A 95 -25.42 9.14 -1.08
C GLY A 95 -25.18 8.55 -2.47
N ARG A 96 -24.05 7.83 -2.67
CA ARG A 96 -23.85 6.93 -3.81
C ARG A 96 -23.89 5.46 -3.40
N ASP A 97 -23.85 5.20 -2.09
CA ASP A 97 -23.83 3.88 -1.48
C ASP A 97 -22.84 2.97 -2.20
N SER A 98 -21.60 3.45 -2.32
CA SER A 98 -20.54 2.80 -3.10
C SER A 98 -19.25 2.73 -2.29
N LEU A 99 -18.68 1.53 -2.24
CA LEU A 99 -17.33 1.24 -1.77
C LEU A 99 -16.40 1.22 -2.99
N SER A 100 -15.40 2.10 -3.03
CA SER A 100 -14.43 2.14 -4.12
C SER A 100 -13.03 2.44 -3.61
N GLY A 101 -12.01 2.19 -4.44
CA GLY A 101 -10.63 2.50 -4.07
C GLY A 101 -9.59 2.01 -5.06
N GLN A 102 -8.33 2.20 -4.68
CA GLN A 102 -7.16 1.76 -5.44
C GLN A 102 -6.31 0.77 -4.65
N ILE A 103 -5.81 -0.23 -5.36
CA ILE A 103 -4.99 -1.32 -4.87
C ILE A 103 -3.66 -1.27 -5.61
N VAL A 104 -2.57 -1.48 -4.90
CA VAL A 104 -1.24 -1.69 -5.47
C VAL A 104 -0.89 -3.16 -5.36
N VAL A 105 -0.47 -3.79 -6.45
CA VAL A 105 0.02 -5.18 -6.45
C VAL A 105 1.40 -5.27 -7.08
N LYS A 106 2.22 -6.23 -6.66
CA LYS A 106 3.44 -6.58 -7.40
C LYS A 106 3.08 -7.27 -8.71
N ASP A 107 3.73 -6.89 -9.80
CA ASP A 107 3.57 -7.53 -11.10
C ASP A 107 4.35 -8.86 -11.16
N LEU A 108 3.72 -9.95 -10.71
CA LEU A 108 4.38 -11.26 -10.60
C LEU A 108 4.13 -12.18 -11.81
N ALA A 109 3.04 -11.95 -12.55
CA ALA A 109 2.68 -12.63 -13.80
C ALA A 109 1.49 -11.93 -14.47
N TYR A 110 1.24 -12.21 -15.76
CA TYR A 110 0.12 -11.61 -16.50
C TYR A 110 -1.26 -11.98 -15.95
N GLU A 111 -1.50 -13.27 -15.68
CA GLU A 111 -2.79 -13.75 -15.17
C GLU A 111 -2.89 -13.49 -13.66
N LYS A 112 -3.80 -12.57 -13.30
CA LYS A 112 -4.03 -12.12 -11.93
C LYS A 112 -5.53 -12.15 -11.62
N ASP A 113 -5.89 -12.66 -10.44
CA ASP A 113 -7.24 -12.48 -9.87
C ASP A 113 -7.12 -11.63 -8.62
N ILE A 114 -7.63 -10.39 -8.68
CA ILE A 114 -7.59 -9.43 -7.58
C ILE A 114 -9.02 -9.11 -7.18
N LYS A 115 -9.35 -9.35 -5.91
CA LYS A 115 -10.70 -9.15 -5.39
C LYS A 115 -10.69 -8.38 -4.09
N VAL A 116 -11.72 -7.58 -3.89
CA VAL A 116 -12.06 -7.02 -2.59
C VAL A 116 -13.19 -7.86 -2.01
N ARG A 117 -12.90 -8.52 -0.88
CA ARG A 117 -13.90 -9.22 -0.07
C ARG A 117 -14.38 -8.28 1.02
N TYR A 118 -15.68 -8.06 1.12
CA TYR A 118 -16.25 -7.11 2.06
C TYR A 118 -17.53 -7.61 2.73
N SER A 119 -17.85 -7.04 3.88
CA SER A 119 -19.02 -7.33 4.71
C SER A 119 -19.51 -6.06 5.38
N TYR A 120 -20.83 -5.97 5.56
CA TYR A 120 -21.51 -4.92 6.33
C TYR A 120 -22.32 -5.51 7.51
N ASP A 121 -22.08 -6.78 7.86
CA ASP A 121 -22.79 -7.53 8.90
C ASP A 121 -21.82 -8.27 9.84
N ASN A 122 -20.65 -7.66 10.08
CA ASN A 122 -19.58 -8.22 10.90
C ASN A 122 -19.10 -9.61 10.47
N TRP A 123 -18.93 -9.81 9.16
CA TRP A 123 -18.48 -11.06 8.55
C TRP A 123 -19.44 -12.25 8.71
N THR A 124 -20.70 -12.00 9.08
CA THR A 124 -21.74 -13.05 9.05
C THR A 124 -21.96 -13.52 7.61
N THR A 125 -22.00 -12.58 6.68
CA THR A 125 -21.93 -12.81 5.24
C THR A 125 -20.84 -11.96 4.61
N PHE A 126 -20.42 -12.32 3.39
CA PHE A 126 -19.50 -11.50 2.62
C PHE A 126 -19.90 -11.47 1.15
N LYS A 127 -19.43 -10.43 0.48
CA LYS A 127 -19.47 -10.26 -0.97
C LYS A 127 -18.05 -10.10 -1.50
N GLU A 128 -17.89 -10.30 -2.80
CA GLU A 128 -16.63 -10.09 -3.50
C GLU A 128 -16.86 -9.25 -4.75
N THR A 129 -15.99 -8.27 -4.98
CA THR A 129 -15.92 -7.52 -6.24
C THR A 129 -14.52 -7.65 -6.83
N SER A 130 -14.45 -7.84 -8.16
CA SER A 130 -13.18 -7.93 -8.88
C SER A 130 -12.60 -6.54 -9.12
N ALA A 131 -11.30 -6.38 -8.87
CA ALA A 131 -10.59 -5.18 -9.25
C ALA A 131 -10.27 -5.18 -10.76
N LYS A 132 -10.08 -3.99 -11.31
CA LYS A 132 -9.73 -3.75 -12.71
C LYS A 132 -8.36 -3.09 -12.80
N TYR A 133 -7.55 -3.57 -13.74
CA TYR A 133 -6.24 -2.98 -14.02
C TYR A 133 -6.39 -1.55 -14.52
N ASN A 134 -5.54 -0.64 -14.03
CA ASN A 134 -5.43 0.71 -14.56
C ASN A 134 -4.13 0.88 -15.35
N PHE A 135 -2.98 0.76 -14.67
CA PHE A 135 -1.66 0.95 -15.28
C PHE A 135 -0.54 0.28 -14.46
N THR A 136 0.55 -0.08 -15.16
CA THR A 136 1.81 -0.55 -14.56
C THR A 136 2.72 0.64 -14.25
N GLU A 137 3.41 0.57 -13.12
CA GLU A 137 4.37 1.56 -12.64
C GLU A 137 5.82 1.06 -12.81
N ARG A 138 6.78 1.99 -12.82
CA ARG A 138 8.20 1.68 -13.12
C ARG A 138 8.90 0.79 -12.09
N ASN A 139 8.36 0.71 -10.88
CA ASN A 139 8.93 -0.02 -9.75
C ASN A 139 8.36 -1.44 -9.60
N GLY A 140 7.84 -2.03 -10.68
CA GLY A 140 7.38 -3.42 -10.70
C GLY A 140 6.06 -3.65 -9.97
N VAL A 141 5.25 -2.60 -9.85
CA VAL A 141 3.89 -2.69 -9.30
C VAL A 141 2.86 -2.26 -10.33
N GLU A 142 1.63 -2.68 -10.14
CA GLU A 142 0.46 -2.26 -10.91
C GLU A 142 -0.57 -1.61 -10.01
N ILE A 143 -1.28 -0.64 -10.56
CA ILE A 143 -2.41 0.02 -9.92
C ILE A 143 -3.71 -0.56 -10.45
N TRP A 144 -4.54 -1.03 -9.54
CA TRP A 144 -5.85 -1.61 -9.80
C TRP A 144 -6.92 -0.82 -9.06
N SER A 145 -8.15 -0.78 -9.57
CA SER A 145 -9.28 -0.09 -8.96
C SER A 145 -10.44 -1.04 -8.75
N PHE A 146 -11.19 -0.83 -7.68
CA PHE A 146 -12.42 -1.56 -7.42
C PHE A 146 -13.54 -0.58 -7.12
N GLU A 147 -14.76 -1.00 -7.42
CA GLU A 147 -15.98 -0.31 -7.07
C GLU A 147 -17.09 -1.34 -6.95
N ASP A 148 -17.91 -1.23 -5.91
CA ASP A 148 -19.15 -1.97 -5.79
C ASP A 148 -20.17 -1.20 -4.95
N ASN A 149 -21.45 -1.44 -5.23
CA ASN A 149 -22.53 -0.82 -4.49
C ASN A 149 -22.74 -1.55 -3.15
N ILE A 150 -22.92 -0.77 -2.10
CA ILE A 150 -23.31 -1.23 -0.78
C ILE A 150 -24.78 -0.87 -0.50
N PRO A 151 -25.45 -1.57 0.43
CA PRO A 151 -26.78 -1.15 0.86
C PRO A 151 -26.78 0.28 1.43
N SER A 152 -27.85 1.04 1.18
CA SER A 152 -27.98 2.44 1.64
C SER A 152 -28.04 2.59 3.17
N ASP A 153 -28.41 1.52 3.85
CA ASP A 153 -28.49 1.42 5.31
C ASP A 153 -27.19 0.86 5.94
N ALA A 154 -26.18 0.51 5.14
CA ALA A 154 -24.90 0.08 5.66
C ALA A 154 -24.12 1.28 6.23
N GLU A 155 -24.09 1.39 7.56
CA GLU A 155 -23.33 2.44 8.25
C GLU A 155 -21.83 2.14 8.32
N GLN A 156 -21.45 0.87 8.22
CA GLN A 156 -20.07 0.40 8.32
C GLN A 156 -19.79 -0.76 7.37
N VAL A 157 -18.60 -0.74 6.77
CA VAL A 157 -18.10 -1.81 5.92
C VAL A 157 -16.72 -2.27 6.40
N LYS A 158 -16.55 -3.59 6.47
CA LYS A 158 -15.27 -4.25 6.71
C LYS A 158 -14.80 -4.95 5.45
N PHE A 159 -13.53 -4.85 5.11
CA PHE A 159 -13.01 -5.45 3.88
C PHE A 159 -11.53 -5.83 3.93
N ALA A 160 -11.16 -6.75 3.04
CA ALA A 160 -9.79 -7.19 2.79
C ALA A 160 -9.59 -7.43 1.28
N ILE A 161 -8.34 -7.38 0.83
CA ILE A 161 -7.97 -7.59 -0.56
C ILE A 161 -7.29 -8.94 -0.70
N SER A 162 -7.71 -9.73 -1.70
CA SER A 162 -6.99 -10.92 -2.13
C SER A 162 -6.34 -10.67 -3.49
N TYR A 163 -5.12 -11.16 -3.65
CA TYR A 163 -4.37 -11.17 -4.89
C TYR A 163 -3.88 -12.58 -5.17
N THR A 164 -4.49 -13.26 -6.14
CA THR A 164 -4.09 -14.59 -6.58
C THR A 164 -3.32 -14.52 -7.89
N VAL A 165 -2.12 -15.09 -7.90
CA VAL A 165 -1.21 -15.14 -9.06
C VAL A 165 -0.32 -16.36 -8.95
N ASN A 166 -0.02 -17.02 -10.07
CA ASN A 166 0.80 -18.24 -10.11
C ASN A 166 0.33 -19.32 -9.12
N GLY A 167 -0.99 -19.46 -8.94
CA GLY A 167 -1.59 -20.45 -8.03
C GLY A 167 -1.44 -20.14 -6.53
N LYS A 168 -0.97 -18.95 -6.15
CA LYS A 168 -0.82 -18.51 -4.75
C LYS A 168 -1.64 -17.26 -4.48
N THR A 169 -2.33 -17.24 -3.33
CA THR A 169 -3.10 -16.09 -2.87
C THR A 169 -2.35 -15.33 -1.78
N TYR A 170 -2.25 -14.02 -1.95
CA TYR A 170 -1.76 -13.06 -0.98
C TYR A 170 -2.93 -12.22 -0.47
N TRP A 171 -2.90 -11.86 0.81
CA TRP A 171 -3.93 -11.06 1.43
C TRP A 171 -3.35 -9.75 1.95
N ASP A 172 -4.02 -8.65 1.63
CA ASP A 172 -3.97 -7.47 2.48
C ASP A 172 -5.27 -7.42 3.30
N ASN A 173 -5.18 -7.99 4.50
CA ASN A 173 -6.24 -7.99 5.48
C ASN A 173 -5.92 -7.04 6.64
N ASN A 174 -5.16 -5.96 6.37
CA ASN A 174 -4.73 -5.01 7.40
C ASN A 174 -4.12 -5.74 8.62
N PHE A 175 -3.26 -6.73 8.36
CA PHE A 175 -2.61 -7.58 9.37
C PHE A 175 -3.64 -8.23 10.33
N ASN A 176 -4.58 -8.96 9.74
CA ASN A 176 -5.66 -9.71 10.40
C ASN A 176 -6.80 -8.89 11.04
N GLU A 177 -6.74 -7.56 11.02
CA GLU A 177 -7.85 -6.72 11.54
C GLU A 177 -8.93 -6.45 10.49
N ASN A 178 -8.59 -6.56 9.21
CA ASN A 178 -9.31 -6.01 8.07
C ASN A 178 -9.40 -4.47 8.11
N TYR A 179 -9.74 -3.87 6.98
CA TYR A 179 -10.09 -2.47 6.92
C TYR A 179 -11.51 -2.28 7.43
N THR A 180 -11.76 -1.22 8.20
CA THR A 180 -13.11 -0.83 8.66
C THR A 180 -13.34 0.63 8.26
N MET A 181 -14.46 0.91 7.61
CA MET A 181 -14.88 2.26 7.20
C MET A 181 -16.32 2.51 7.59
N ASN A 182 -16.61 3.69 8.12
CA ASN A 182 -17.96 4.17 8.34
C ASN A 182 -18.44 5.00 7.14
N LEU A 183 -19.75 5.11 6.97
CA LEU A 183 -20.33 5.84 5.85
C LEU A 183 -19.87 7.31 5.82
N GLY A 184 -19.27 7.72 4.70
CA GLY A 184 -18.66 9.05 4.53
C GLY A 184 -17.15 9.07 4.72
N ASP A 185 -16.53 7.97 5.15
CA ASP A 185 -15.09 7.90 5.36
C ASP A 185 -14.30 7.89 4.04
N SER A 186 -13.09 8.46 4.11
CA SER A 186 -12.04 8.30 3.12
C SER A 186 -10.75 7.81 3.79
N LEU A 187 -10.21 6.69 3.33
CA LEU A 187 -8.91 6.19 3.75
C LEU A 187 -7.85 6.61 2.73
N GLY A 188 -6.90 7.44 3.14
CA GLY A 188 -5.70 7.78 2.37
C GLY A 188 -4.49 7.00 2.88
N PHE A 189 -3.85 6.21 2.01
CA PHE A 189 -2.66 5.42 2.31
C PHE A 189 -2.75 4.55 3.59
N PRO A 190 -3.84 3.80 3.80
CA PRO A 190 -4.04 3.06 5.05
C PRO A 190 -3.11 1.84 5.19
N GLY A 191 -2.44 1.40 4.13
CA GLY A 191 -1.40 0.36 4.17
C GLY A 191 -0.17 0.70 5.03
N LEU A 192 -0.09 1.94 5.55
CA LEU A 192 0.93 2.40 6.51
C LEU A 192 0.48 2.30 7.98
N LYS A 193 -0.48 1.44 8.32
CA LYS A 193 -0.84 1.12 9.72
C LYS A 193 -0.23 -0.19 10.20
#